data_AF-H3H7A9-F1
#
_entry.id   AF-H3H7A9-F1
#
_cell.length_a   1.000
_cell.length_b   1.000
_cell.length_c   1.000
_cell.angle_alpha   90.00
_cell.angle_beta   90.00
_cell.angle_gamma   90.00
#
_symmetry.space_group_name_H-M   'P 1'
#
loop_
_entity.id
_entity.type
_entity.pdbx_description
1 polymer ?
#
loop_
_entity_poly.entity_id
_entity_poly.type
_entity_poly.pdbx_seq_one_letter_code
_entity_poly.pdbx_strand_id
1 'polypeptide(L)'
;PVIDTEFKTWFKKDSLWYAEDLDAVPARDAQRVFVLQGPVAVRYSTVVDEPVADILDGIANGFANVVKESGAIAAVAAPPVKKTVNIAGVEVTEDENSVEVSIPTEESALPSADEWLAALASSVNDKDWLNALISSTHVVEEKKWLPNPVRQLLAPQVGQKYVIDAAGIRVFDSSMDISGPVIEITKKDAGIAVVVNEFRPAVTGLSAGVVALEMTFQYHPELSSSVHAEDSGFIDKVKAFYARFWVAIEGKEKESCDAACAESVLSPFTADSSITKEDIVAYRAALGLSDEVVGAPADFSTIVSWRLLIQSVFTKEVKGNLLDLVHLKHSYKLLSSRKTSATFLPGDDIVSTSNVASLRIIDSGKIVHGVAIISRKVVNEEMVEVLEPLVELHSEFLIRGSFDDFESTFSIDKSTEEFVPSHQEATT
;
A
#
# COMPACT_ATOMS: atom_id res chain seq x y z
N PRO A 1 -40.99 -7.60 38.84
CA PRO A 1 -41.20 -9.02 39.25
C PRO A 1 -41.47 -9.15 40.76
N VAL A 2 -40.77 -8.37 41.60
CA VAL A 2 -40.91 -8.38 43.07
C VAL A 2 -40.56 -6.99 43.62
N ILE A 3 -41.03 -6.67 44.84
CA ILE A 3 -40.58 -5.49 45.60
C ILE A 3 -39.63 -6.00 46.70
N ASP A 4 -38.35 -5.75 46.52
CA ASP A 4 -37.26 -6.20 47.40
C ASP A 4 -36.14 -5.13 47.47
N THR A 5 -34.97 -5.52 47.98
CA THR A 5 -33.79 -4.63 48.07
C THR A 5 -33.32 -4.13 46.70
N GLU A 6 -33.68 -4.82 45.61
CA GLU A 6 -33.34 -4.47 44.23
C GLU A 6 -34.42 -3.65 43.52
N PHE A 7 -35.46 -3.19 44.23
CA PHE A 7 -36.57 -2.44 43.63
C PHE A 7 -36.12 -1.25 42.76
N LYS A 8 -35.11 -0.49 43.21
CA LYS A 8 -34.55 0.63 42.41
C LYS A 8 -34.01 0.15 41.07
N THR A 9 -33.34 -1.01 41.06
CA THR A 9 -32.82 -1.66 39.86
C THR A 9 -33.97 -2.06 38.95
N TRP A 10 -34.99 -2.75 39.48
CA TRP A 10 -36.18 -3.15 38.71
C TRP A 10 -36.95 -1.96 38.13
N PHE A 11 -36.97 -0.82 38.82
CA PHE A 11 -37.78 0.33 38.44
C PHE A 11 -37.05 1.30 37.49
N LYS A 12 -35.74 1.51 37.65
CA LYS A 12 -35.01 2.57 36.91
C LYS A 12 -34.03 2.05 35.87
N LYS A 13 -33.64 0.79 35.92
CA LYS A 13 -32.65 0.26 34.98
C LYS A 13 -33.26 0.21 33.58
N ASP A 14 -32.46 0.64 32.60
CA ASP A 14 -32.85 0.64 31.18
C ASP A 14 -34.13 1.45 30.90
N SER A 15 -34.14 2.65 31.48
CA SER A 15 -35.18 3.70 31.55
C SER A 15 -35.86 4.24 30.31
N LEU A 16 -35.15 4.18 29.18
CA LEU A 16 -35.23 5.26 28.19
C LEU A 16 -35.71 4.80 26.82
N TRP A 17 -35.43 3.56 26.44
CA TRP A 17 -35.72 3.09 25.09
C TRP A 17 -37.22 3.07 24.76
N TYR A 18 -38.09 2.90 25.75
CA TYR A 18 -39.56 2.94 25.55
C TYR A 18 -40.09 4.32 25.16
N ALA A 19 -39.29 5.39 25.28
CA ALA A 19 -39.65 6.69 24.71
C ALA A 19 -39.61 6.70 23.17
N GLU A 20 -38.84 5.80 22.56
CA GLU A 20 -38.72 5.64 21.11
C GLU A 20 -39.55 4.46 20.56
N ASP A 21 -40.02 3.56 21.42
CA ASP A 21 -40.90 2.45 21.07
C ASP A 21 -42.11 2.35 22.03
N LEU A 22 -43.13 3.18 21.74
CA LEU A 22 -44.39 3.19 22.50
C LEU A 22 -45.21 1.90 22.31
N ASP A 23 -44.96 1.10 21.28
CA ASP A 23 -45.71 -0.14 21.04
C ASP A 23 -45.39 -1.20 22.10
N ALA A 24 -44.18 -1.15 22.68
CA ALA A 24 -43.79 -1.99 23.81
C ALA A 24 -44.35 -1.51 25.16
N VAL A 25 -44.92 -0.31 25.23
CA VAL A 25 -45.45 0.28 26.47
C VAL A 25 -46.89 -0.17 26.68
N PRO A 26 -47.28 -0.60 27.90
CA PRO A 26 -48.66 -1.00 28.19
C PRO A 26 -49.66 0.09 27.79
N ALA A 27 -50.63 -0.30 26.94
CA ALA A 27 -51.64 0.58 26.35
C ALA A 27 -51.08 1.75 25.50
N ARG A 28 -49.80 1.70 25.11
CA ARG A 28 -49.11 2.76 24.34
C ARG A 28 -49.21 4.14 25.00
N ASP A 29 -49.25 4.14 26.34
CA ASP A 29 -49.51 5.33 27.14
C ASP A 29 -48.21 6.12 27.40
N ALA A 30 -48.09 7.28 26.75
CA ALA A 30 -46.93 8.17 26.90
C ALA A 30 -46.74 8.73 28.33
N GLN A 31 -47.75 8.63 29.23
CA GLN A 31 -47.56 9.03 30.63
C GLN A 31 -46.78 7.99 31.44
N ARG A 32 -46.45 6.83 30.86
CA ARG A 32 -45.69 5.75 31.51
C ARG A 32 -44.24 5.68 31.09
N VAL A 33 -43.79 6.59 30.23
CA VAL A 33 -42.41 6.63 29.72
C VAL A 33 -41.62 7.77 30.35
N PHE A 34 -40.30 7.56 30.47
CA PHE A 34 -39.39 8.62 30.86
C PHE A 34 -38.85 9.29 29.59
N VAL A 35 -39.13 10.58 29.41
CA VAL A 35 -38.58 11.40 28.32
C VAL A 35 -37.60 12.40 28.90
N LEU A 36 -36.39 12.45 28.36
CA LEU A 36 -35.38 13.43 28.74
C LEU A 36 -35.67 14.74 28.00
N GLN A 37 -36.03 15.80 28.72
CA GLN A 37 -36.30 17.10 28.11
C GLN A 37 -35.81 18.26 28.96
N GLY A 38 -35.13 19.22 28.32
CA GLY A 38 -34.66 20.44 28.95
C GLY A 38 -35.82 21.44 29.16
N PRO A 39 -36.04 21.98 30.37
CA PRO A 39 -37.21 22.80 30.69
C PRO A 39 -37.24 24.17 29.98
N VAL A 40 -36.09 24.65 29.51
CA VAL A 40 -35.99 25.90 28.73
C VAL A 40 -36.08 25.61 27.23
N ALA A 41 -35.36 24.60 26.75
CA ALA A 41 -35.28 24.23 25.33
C ALA A 41 -36.65 23.85 24.75
N VAL A 42 -37.51 23.18 25.54
CA VAL A 42 -38.85 22.74 25.11
C VAL A 42 -39.73 23.87 24.58
N ARG A 43 -39.49 25.12 24.97
CA ARG A 43 -40.25 26.28 24.49
C ARG A 43 -40.04 26.56 23.00
N TYR A 44 -38.96 26.08 22.43
CA TYR A 44 -38.60 26.28 21.02
C TYR A 44 -38.97 25.08 20.13
N SER A 45 -39.23 23.90 20.73
CA SER A 45 -39.71 22.71 20.03
C SER A 45 -41.22 22.81 19.78
N THR A 46 -41.61 23.51 18.72
CA THR A 46 -43.03 23.86 18.44
C THR A 46 -43.65 23.10 17.27
N VAL A 47 -42.83 22.46 16.44
CA VAL A 47 -43.25 21.65 15.30
C VAL A 47 -42.89 20.20 15.57
N VAL A 48 -43.83 19.29 15.32
CA VAL A 48 -43.62 17.83 15.43
C VAL A 48 -43.18 17.31 14.06
N ASP A 49 -42.29 16.32 14.05
CA ASP A 49 -41.73 15.68 12.84
C ASP A 49 -41.03 16.65 11.88
N GLU A 50 -40.48 17.75 12.40
CA GLU A 50 -39.63 18.65 11.64
C GLU A 50 -38.33 17.93 11.25
N PRO A 51 -37.96 17.89 9.95
CA PRO A 51 -36.71 17.28 9.52
C PRO A 51 -35.51 17.92 10.22
N VAL A 52 -34.55 17.10 10.67
CA VAL A 52 -33.35 17.59 11.37
C VAL A 52 -32.56 18.58 10.51
N ALA A 53 -32.56 18.41 9.19
CA ALA A 53 -31.93 19.34 8.25
C ALA A 53 -32.58 20.72 8.33
N ASP A 54 -33.91 20.80 8.33
CA ASP A 54 -34.65 22.07 8.39
C ASP A 54 -34.38 22.82 9.70
N ILE A 55 -34.35 22.10 10.83
CA ILE A 55 -34.00 22.68 12.15
C ILE A 55 -32.60 23.29 12.11
N LEU A 56 -31.60 22.53 11.67
CA LEU A 56 -30.20 22.95 11.69
C LEU A 56 -29.93 24.04 10.65
N ASP A 57 -30.48 23.92 9.44
CA ASP A 57 -30.36 24.91 8.38
C ASP A 57 -31.07 26.20 8.77
N GLY A 58 -32.23 26.14 9.41
CA GLY A 58 -32.94 27.31 9.93
C GLY A 58 -32.09 28.10 10.93
N ILE A 59 -31.44 27.40 11.87
CA ILE A 59 -30.54 28.01 12.85
C ILE A 59 -29.31 28.59 12.15
N ALA A 60 -28.66 27.84 11.25
CA ALA A 60 -27.46 28.26 10.54
C ALA A 60 -27.71 29.50 9.67
N ASN A 61 -28.81 29.51 8.91
CA ASN A 61 -29.23 30.63 8.07
C ASN A 61 -29.60 31.86 8.92
N GLY A 62 -30.29 31.65 10.05
CA GLY A 62 -30.59 32.72 11.00
C GLY A 62 -29.31 33.40 11.52
N PHE A 63 -28.31 32.61 11.92
CA PHE A 63 -27.02 33.14 12.35
C PHE A 63 -26.27 33.87 11.22
N ALA A 64 -26.22 33.28 10.02
CA ALA A 64 -25.57 33.89 8.86
C ALA A 64 -26.17 35.28 8.53
N ASN A 65 -27.50 35.40 8.62
CA ASN A 65 -28.19 36.69 8.42
C ASN A 65 -27.79 37.72 9.49
N VAL A 66 -27.76 37.34 10.76
CA VAL A 66 -27.33 38.24 11.86
C VAL A 66 -25.89 38.71 11.66
N VAL A 67 -24.97 37.81 11.30
CA VAL A 67 -23.57 38.16 11.03
C VAL A 67 -23.46 39.11 9.82
N LYS A 68 -24.23 38.86 8.77
CA LYS A 68 -24.27 39.71 7.58
C LYS A 68 -24.77 41.11 7.90
N GLU A 69 -25.83 41.22 8.68
CA GLU A 69 -26.39 42.49 9.14
C GLU A 69 -25.45 43.26 10.07
N SER A 70 -24.64 42.55 10.86
CA SER A 70 -23.63 43.16 11.75
C SER A 70 -22.45 43.80 11.01
N GLY A 71 -22.29 43.55 9.71
CA GLY A 71 -21.15 44.04 8.91
C GLY A 71 -19.83 43.28 9.14
N ALA A 72 -19.82 42.24 9.98
CA ALA A 72 -18.61 41.46 10.29
C ALA A 72 -18.03 40.69 9.08
N ILE A 73 -18.77 40.55 7.97
CA ILE A 73 -18.35 39.81 6.76
C ILE A 73 -17.37 40.62 5.89
N ALA A 74 -17.11 41.90 6.21
CA ALA A 74 -16.27 42.78 5.38
C ALA A 74 -14.75 42.46 5.34
N ALA A 75 -14.27 41.34 5.90
CA ALA A 75 -12.83 41.13 6.15
C ALA A 75 -12.18 39.87 5.51
N VAL A 76 -12.91 39.00 4.79
CA VAL A 76 -12.32 37.73 4.32
C VAL A 76 -11.97 37.73 2.82
N ALA A 77 -12.47 38.68 2.04
CA ALA A 77 -12.12 38.83 0.63
C ALA A 77 -10.84 39.65 0.42
N ALA A 78 -9.75 39.27 1.10
CA ALA A 78 -8.43 39.69 0.61
C ALA A 78 -8.11 38.80 -0.61
N PRO A 79 -7.79 39.36 -1.79
CA PRO A 79 -7.36 38.54 -2.93
C PRO A 79 -6.16 37.69 -2.51
N PRO A 80 -6.05 36.42 -2.96
CA PRO A 80 -4.93 35.56 -2.60
C PRO A 80 -3.64 36.24 -3.07
N VAL A 81 -2.89 36.80 -2.12
CA VAL A 81 -1.56 37.33 -2.39
C VAL A 81 -0.63 36.12 -2.43
N LYS A 82 0.03 35.90 -3.57
CA LYS A 82 1.12 34.92 -3.70
C LYS A 82 2.14 35.25 -2.62
N LYS A 83 2.24 34.41 -1.58
CA LYS A 83 3.25 34.56 -0.54
C LYS A 83 4.50 33.87 -1.02
N THR A 84 5.63 34.57 -0.97
CA THR A 84 6.93 33.97 -1.22
C THR A 84 7.16 32.85 -0.21
N VAL A 85 7.77 31.74 -0.64
CA VAL A 85 8.21 30.69 0.29
C VAL A 85 9.26 31.34 1.17
N ASN A 86 8.96 31.57 2.45
CA ASN A 86 9.90 32.15 3.39
C ASN A 86 10.09 31.19 4.56
N ILE A 87 11.03 30.27 4.39
CA ILE A 87 11.40 29.27 5.40
C ILE A 87 12.87 29.52 5.74
N ALA A 88 13.15 29.65 7.03
CA ALA A 88 14.52 29.85 7.50
C ALA A 88 15.40 28.67 7.06
N GLY A 89 16.55 28.96 6.45
CA GLY A 89 17.54 27.96 6.04
C GLY A 89 17.36 27.40 4.63
N VAL A 90 16.32 27.79 3.89
CA VAL A 90 16.08 27.30 2.52
C VAL A 90 16.37 28.40 1.50
N GLU A 91 17.10 28.06 0.43
CA GLU A 91 17.37 29.00 -0.66
C GLU A 91 16.19 29.00 -1.63
N VAL A 92 15.61 30.18 -1.86
CA VAL A 92 14.46 30.37 -2.74
C VAL A 92 14.85 31.31 -3.87
N THR A 93 14.71 30.84 -5.10
CA THR A 93 14.91 31.63 -6.31
C THR A 93 13.57 31.77 -7.01
N GLU A 94 13.09 33.00 -7.16
CA GLU A 94 11.83 33.30 -7.84
C GLU A 94 12.11 33.92 -9.21
N ASP A 95 11.47 33.38 -10.24
CA ASP A 95 11.35 34.02 -11.55
C ASP A 95 9.88 34.40 -11.82
N GLU A 96 9.59 35.00 -12.99
CA GLU A 96 8.24 35.47 -13.33
C GLU A 96 7.19 34.35 -13.36
N ASN A 97 7.58 33.11 -13.63
CA ASN A 97 6.69 31.97 -13.90
C ASN A 97 6.87 30.79 -12.94
N SER A 98 7.97 30.73 -12.20
CA SER A 98 8.36 29.61 -11.37
C SER A 98 9.04 30.06 -10.07
N VAL A 99 8.92 29.21 -9.05
CA VAL A 99 9.62 29.32 -7.77
C VAL A 99 10.45 28.06 -7.62
N GLU A 100 11.77 28.22 -7.58
CA GLU A 100 12.70 27.15 -7.27
C GLU A 100 13.11 27.23 -5.80
N VAL A 101 13.06 26.09 -5.13
CA VAL A 101 13.40 25.96 -3.71
C VAL A 101 14.42 24.85 -3.54
N SER A 102 15.62 25.21 -3.09
CA SER A 102 16.73 24.26 -2.90
C SER A 102 16.87 23.91 -1.42
N ILE A 103 16.71 22.63 -1.10
CA ILE A 103 16.87 22.12 0.26
C ILE A 103 18.38 22.00 0.58
N PRO A 104 18.81 22.45 1.77
CA PRO A 104 20.21 22.32 2.18
C PRO A 104 20.74 20.89 2.11
N THR A 105 22.04 20.75 1.94
CA THR A 105 22.74 19.45 2.00
C THR A 105 23.04 19.01 3.42
N GLU A 106 22.95 19.92 4.40
CA GLU A 106 23.22 19.66 5.80
C GLU A 106 21.94 19.28 6.54
N GLU A 107 21.90 18.08 7.14
CA GLU A 107 20.71 17.57 7.83
C GLU A 107 20.26 18.47 8.99
N SER A 108 21.21 19.09 9.70
CA SER A 108 20.92 20.02 10.80
C SER A 108 20.21 21.32 10.38
N ALA A 109 20.20 21.63 9.08
CA ALA A 109 19.56 22.81 8.51
C ALA A 109 18.19 22.50 7.88
N LEU A 110 17.73 21.24 7.92
CA LEU A 110 16.41 20.86 7.42
C LEU A 110 15.30 21.46 8.28
N PRO A 111 14.29 22.11 7.69
CA PRO A 111 13.09 22.48 8.41
C PRO A 111 12.31 21.22 8.82
N SER A 112 11.47 21.34 9.86
CA SER A 112 10.56 20.25 10.19
C SER A 112 9.58 20.01 9.04
N ALA A 113 9.15 18.76 8.85
CA ALA A 113 8.23 18.42 7.77
C ALA A 113 6.92 19.23 7.83
N ASP A 114 6.40 19.49 9.02
CA ASP A 114 5.16 20.27 9.18
C ASP A 114 5.34 21.76 8.85
N GLU A 115 6.43 22.39 9.29
CA GLU A 115 6.73 23.78 8.93
C GLU A 115 6.97 23.93 7.42
N TRP A 116 7.69 22.97 6.83
CA TRP A 116 7.91 22.90 5.40
C TRP A 116 6.61 22.78 4.61
N LEU A 117 5.78 21.79 4.94
CA LEU A 117 4.51 21.56 4.24
C LEU A 117 3.54 22.73 4.40
N ALA A 118 3.51 23.39 5.56
CA ALA A 118 2.68 24.57 5.78
C ALA A 118 3.12 25.77 4.94
N ALA A 119 4.43 25.98 4.81
CA ALA A 119 4.99 27.04 3.98
C ALA A 119 4.85 26.74 2.49
N LEU A 120 5.05 25.48 2.07
CA LEU A 120 4.81 25.03 0.70
C LEU A 120 3.34 25.16 0.31
N ALA A 121 2.40 24.78 1.19
CA ALA A 121 0.98 25.01 0.96
C ALA A 121 0.65 26.51 0.85
N SER A 122 1.28 27.34 1.69
CA SER A 122 1.06 28.78 1.69
C SER A 122 1.55 29.48 0.41
N SER A 123 2.58 28.96 -0.24
CA SER A 123 3.12 29.53 -1.48
C SER A 123 2.28 29.22 -2.72
N VAL A 124 1.44 28.18 -2.63
CA VAL A 124 0.51 27.75 -3.69
C VAL A 124 -0.94 28.08 -3.38
N ASN A 125 -1.18 29.08 -2.53
CA ASN A 125 -2.53 29.58 -2.18
C ASN A 125 -3.31 30.13 -3.39
N ASP A 126 -2.65 30.39 -4.52
CA ASP A 126 -3.29 30.72 -5.80
C ASP A 126 -3.85 29.48 -6.53
N LYS A 127 -3.58 28.27 -6.00
CA LYS A 127 -3.97 26.97 -6.56
C LYS A 127 -4.68 26.15 -5.49
N ASP A 128 -5.97 26.41 -5.28
CA ASP A 128 -6.78 25.79 -4.23
C ASP A 128 -6.65 24.26 -4.16
N TRP A 129 -6.63 23.58 -5.30
CA TRP A 129 -6.48 22.12 -5.39
C TRP A 129 -5.14 21.62 -4.83
N LEU A 130 -4.05 22.33 -5.11
CA LEU A 130 -2.70 21.96 -4.70
C LEU A 130 -2.49 22.31 -3.23
N ASN A 131 -2.98 23.48 -2.82
CA ASN A 131 -3.01 23.86 -1.41
C ASN A 131 -3.78 22.83 -0.58
N ALA A 132 -4.96 22.41 -1.03
CA ALA A 132 -5.77 21.39 -0.35
C ALA A 132 -5.04 20.04 -0.32
N LEU A 133 -4.42 19.61 -1.41
CA LEU A 133 -3.64 18.37 -1.48
C LEU A 133 -2.48 18.34 -0.48
N ILE A 134 -1.77 19.46 -0.29
CA ILE A 134 -0.63 19.53 0.63
C ILE A 134 -1.10 19.69 2.07
N SER A 135 -2.12 20.52 2.31
CA SER A 135 -2.58 20.87 3.66
C SER A 135 -3.41 19.77 4.32
N SER A 136 -4.12 18.97 3.53
CA SER A 136 -5.00 17.92 4.06
C SER A 136 -4.16 16.80 4.67
N THR A 137 -4.39 16.51 5.96
CA THR A 137 -3.71 15.40 6.66
C THR A 137 -4.22 14.03 6.23
N HIS A 138 -5.41 13.99 5.64
CA HIS A 138 -6.07 12.77 5.18
C HIS A 138 -6.62 12.97 3.76
N VAL A 139 -6.77 11.87 3.04
CA VAL A 139 -7.53 11.77 1.80
C VAL A 139 -8.71 10.84 2.00
N VAL A 140 -9.82 11.12 1.31
CA VAL A 140 -10.98 10.23 1.32
C VAL A 140 -10.80 9.17 0.26
N GLU A 141 -10.81 7.90 0.66
CA GLU A 141 -10.88 6.77 -0.26
C GLU A 141 -12.17 6.02 0.08
N GLU A 142 -13.07 5.91 -0.90
CA GLU A 142 -14.43 5.43 -0.72
C GLU A 142 -15.18 6.13 0.44
N LYS A 143 -15.26 5.48 1.61
CA LYS A 143 -15.92 5.95 2.84
C LYS A 143 -14.97 5.99 4.03
N LYS A 144 -13.66 5.92 3.78
CA LYS A 144 -12.60 5.90 4.79
C LYS A 144 -11.74 7.13 4.67
N TRP A 145 -11.17 7.55 5.79
CA TRP A 145 -10.18 8.60 5.83
C TRP A 145 -8.81 7.94 5.99
N LEU A 146 -7.98 8.08 4.97
CA LEU A 146 -6.64 7.52 4.96
C LEU A 146 -5.60 8.62 5.14
N PRO A 147 -4.46 8.35 5.78
CA PRO A 147 -3.35 9.29 5.82
C PRO A 147 -2.98 9.75 4.41
N ASN A 148 -2.75 11.04 4.22
CA ASN A 148 -2.41 11.58 2.90
C ASN A 148 -0.96 11.20 2.51
N PRO A 149 -0.74 10.35 1.50
CA PRO A 149 0.60 9.92 1.11
C PRO A 149 1.43 11.05 0.47
N VAL A 150 0.77 12.06 -0.12
CA VAL A 150 1.44 13.17 -0.80
C VAL A 150 2.24 14.03 0.19
N ARG A 151 1.77 14.16 1.43
CA ARG A 151 2.50 14.86 2.50
C ARG A 151 3.84 14.19 2.80
N GLN A 152 3.88 12.86 2.81
CA GLN A 152 5.12 12.12 3.04
C GLN A 152 6.09 12.27 1.86
N LEU A 153 5.56 12.25 0.62
CA LEU A 153 6.37 12.45 -0.59
C LEU A 153 7.00 13.85 -0.65
N LEU A 154 6.27 14.87 -0.19
CA LEU A 154 6.74 16.25 -0.21
C LEU A 154 7.54 16.66 1.03
N ALA A 155 7.77 15.76 1.99
CA ALA A 155 8.64 16.04 3.13
C ALA A 155 10.06 16.37 2.64
N PRO A 156 10.73 17.38 3.22
CA PRO A 156 12.00 17.87 2.68
C PRO A 156 13.12 16.87 2.98
N GLN A 157 13.93 16.53 1.97
CA GLN A 157 15.16 15.75 2.15
C GLN A 157 16.39 16.52 1.68
N VAL A 158 17.55 16.19 2.27
CA VAL A 158 18.82 16.87 1.95
C VAL A 158 19.13 16.79 0.46
N GLY A 159 19.53 17.91 -0.14
CA GLY A 159 19.95 17.95 -1.54
C GLY A 159 18.81 17.83 -2.58
N GLN A 160 17.55 17.90 -2.14
CA GLN A 160 16.41 17.99 -3.04
C GLN A 160 16.17 19.42 -3.54
N LYS A 161 15.57 19.51 -4.72
CA LYS A 161 15.12 20.78 -5.32
C LYS A 161 13.66 20.68 -5.71
N TYR A 162 12.86 21.67 -5.33
CA TYR A 162 11.46 21.79 -5.68
C TYR A 162 11.30 22.90 -6.72
N VAL A 163 10.55 22.64 -7.77
CA VAL A 163 10.18 23.61 -8.80
C VAL A 163 8.66 23.72 -8.80
N ILE A 164 8.16 24.93 -8.52
CA ILE A 164 6.73 25.23 -8.39
C ILE A 164 6.37 26.23 -9.49
N ASP A 165 5.45 25.85 -10.38
CA ASP A 165 5.04 26.69 -11.50
C ASP A 165 3.51 26.63 -11.71
N ALA A 166 3.04 27.07 -12.87
CA ALA A 166 1.62 27.02 -13.22
C ALA A 166 1.07 25.58 -13.33
N ALA A 167 1.90 24.61 -13.72
CA ALA A 167 1.50 23.21 -13.92
C ALA A 167 1.40 22.44 -12.60
N GLY A 168 2.24 22.77 -11.61
CA GLY A 168 2.18 22.18 -10.27
C GLY A 168 3.54 22.17 -9.56
N ILE A 169 3.93 21.01 -9.01
CA ILE A 169 5.19 20.81 -8.27
C ILE A 169 6.00 19.71 -8.93
N ARG A 170 7.30 19.95 -9.11
CA ARG A 170 8.29 18.95 -9.51
C ARG A 170 9.42 18.91 -8.48
N VAL A 171 9.72 17.72 -7.98
CA VAL A 171 10.82 17.48 -7.03
C VAL A 171 11.94 16.76 -7.75
N PHE A 172 13.16 17.24 -7.58
CA PHE A 172 14.38 16.66 -8.13
C PHE A 172 15.29 16.25 -6.98
N ASP A 173 15.94 15.11 -7.11
CA ASP A 173 16.86 14.61 -6.10
C ASP A 173 18.22 14.31 -6.76
N SER A 174 19.24 15.08 -6.38
CA SER A 174 20.58 14.94 -6.95
C SER A 174 21.32 13.68 -6.52
N SER A 175 20.83 12.99 -5.47
CA SER A 175 21.38 11.70 -5.03
C SER A 175 20.90 10.53 -5.90
N MET A 176 19.83 10.73 -6.67
CA MET A 176 19.26 9.71 -7.55
C MET A 176 19.77 9.88 -8.98
N ASP A 177 20.05 8.76 -9.66
CA ASP A 177 20.45 8.75 -11.08
C ASP A 177 19.22 8.90 -11.99
N ILE A 178 18.47 9.98 -11.81
CA ILE A 178 17.25 10.31 -12.55
C ILE A 178 17.42 11.71 -13.14
N SER A 179 17.42 11.82 -14.46
CA SER A 179 17.59 13.11 -15.16
C SER A 179 16.36 14.03 -15.05
N GLY A 180 15.22 13.49 -14.64
CA GLY A 180 13.94 14.19 -14.49
C GLY A 180 13.50 14.33 -13.03
N PRO A 181 12.25 14.76 -12.79
CA PRO A 181 11.73 14.83 -11.43
C PRO A 181 11.52 13.43 -10.84
N VAL A 182 11.85 13.26 -9.57
CA VAL A 182 11.55 12.05 -8.79
C VAL A 182 10.09 12.03 -8.34
N ILE A 183 9.49 13.21 -8.17
CA ILE A 183 8.07 13.39 -7.89
C ILE A 183 7.52 14.50 -8.79
N GLU A 184 6.39 14.25 -9.43
CA GLU A 184 5.68 15.24 -10.24
C GLU A 184 4.21 15.28 -9.85
N ILE A 185 3.73 16.45 -9.44
CA ILE A 185 2.34 16.72 -9.07
C ILE A 185 1.78 17.71 -10.07
N THR A 186 0.79 17.29 -10.85
CA THR A 186 0.19 18.11 -11.90
C THR A 186 -1.32 18.00 -11.91
N LYS A 187 -1.99 19.05 -12.35
CA LYS A 187 -3.43 19.01 -12.63
C LYS A 187 -3.66 18.42 -14.01
N LYS A 188 -4.48 17.36 -14.10
CA LYS A 188 -5.04 16.82 -15.35
C LYS A 188 -6.50 17.25 -15.49
N ASP A 189 -7.10 17.07 -16.68
CA ASP A 189 -8.44 17.61 -17.02
C ASP A 189 -9.53 17.33 -15.96
N ALA A 190 -9.54 16.13 -15.37
CA ALA A 190 -10.55 15.70 -14.39
C ALA A 190 -9.99 15.39 -12.98
N GLY A 191 -8.72 15.68 -12.70
CA GLY A 191 -8.10 15.28 -11.44
C GLY A 191 -6.68 15.79 -11.24
N ILE A 192 -6.02 15.26 -10.22
CA ILE A 192 -4.64 15.55 -9.86
C ILE A 192 -3.84 14.26 -10.03
N ALA A 193 -2.76 14.32 -10.80
CA ALA A 193 -1.82 13.23 -10.93
C ALA A 193 -0.61 13.48 -10.04
N VAL A 194 -0.25 12.48 -9.23
CA VAL A 194 0.97 12.45 -8.45
C VAL A 194 1.80 11.27 -8.96
N VAL A 195 2.87 11.57 -9.68
CA VAL A 195 3.76 10.59 -10.28
C VAL A 195 5.02 10.49 -9.44
N VAL A 196 5.38 9.27 -9.05
CA VAL A 196 6.65 8.93 -8.39
C VAL A 196 7.51 8.18 -9.40
N ASN A 197 8.69 8.70 -9.70
CA ASN A 197 9.66 8.10 -10.61
C ASN A 197 10.77 7.44 -9.80
N GLU A 198 10.97 6.14 -10.03
CA GLU A 198 11.95 5.32 -9.34
C GLU A 198 13.00 4.78 -10.32
N PHE A 199 14.26 4.77 -9.89
CA PHE A 199 15.34 4.24 -10.70
C PHE A 199 15.39 2.71 -10.59
N ARG A 200 15.23 2.03 -11.73
CA ARG A 200 15.45 0.60 -11.87
C ARG A 200 16.92 0.36 -12.24
N PRO A 201 17.73 -0.28 -11.39
CA PRO A 201 19.10 -0.62 -11.72
C PRO A 201 19.16 -1.67 -12.83
N ALA A 202 20.28 -1.70 -13.56
CA ALA A 202 20.55 -2.77 -14.51
C ALA A 202 20.78 -4.10 -13.76
N VAL A 203 20.16 -5.17 -14.25
CA VAL A 203 20.35 -6.54 -13.76
C VAL A 203 20.58 -7.48 -14.94
N THR A 204 20.96 -8.73 -14.67
CA THR A 204 21.16 -9.73 -15.72
C THR A 204 19.90 -9.86 -16.59
N GLY A 205 20.00 -9.47 -17.85
CA GLY A 205 18.89 -9.55 -18.80
C GLY A 205 17.83 -8.45 -18.68
N LEU A 206 18.12 -7.32 -18.00
CA LEU A 206 17.26 -6.14 -18.00
C LEU A 206 18.09 -4.85 -17.84
N SER A 207 17.90 -3.90 -18.76
CA SER A 207 18.58 -2.61 -18.75
C SER A 207 18.07 -1.68 -17.63
N ALA A 208 18.98 -0.81 -17.17
CA ALA A 208 18.62 0.27 -16.24
C ALA A 208 17.59 1.21 -16.88
N GLY A 209 16.72 1.79 -16.06
CA GLY A 209 15.72 2.73 -16.55
C GLY A 209 14.95 3.40 -15.43
N VAL A 210 14.00 4.25 -15.78
CA VAL A 210 13.12 4.92 -14.81
C VAL A 210 11.70 4.37 -14.96
N VAL A 211 11.10 3.99 -13.84
CA VAL A 211 9.76 3.42 -13.77
C VAL A 211 8.89 4.39 -12.98
N ALA A 212 7.71 4.72 -13.52
CA ALA A 212 6.78 5.66 -12.93
C ALA A 212 5.58 4.95 -12.28
N LEU A 213 5.22 5.36 -11.06
CA LEU A 213 3.96 5.03 -10.40
C LEU A 213 3.08 6.28 -10.33
N GLU A 214 1.88 6.24 -10.93
CA GLU A 214 0.94 7.36 -10.89
C GLU A 214 -0.21 7.08 -9.91
N MET A 215 -0.34 7.94 -8.89
CA MET A 215 -1.52 8.08 -8.04
C MET A 215 -2.43 9.17 -8.60
N THR A 216 -3.74 8.98 -8.48
CA THR A 216 -4.74 9.92 -8.99
C THR A 216 -5.66 10.38 -7.86
N PHE A 217 -5.88 11.68 -7.76
CA PHE A 217 -6.73 12.31 -6.76
C PHE A 217 -7.76 13.24 -7.42
N GLN A 218 -8.85 13.50 -6.72
CA GLN A 218 -9.88 14.47 -7.10
C GLN A 218 -9.99 15.55 -6.04
N TYR A 219 -10.32 16.75 -6.49
CA TYR A 219 -10.53 17.92 -5.65
C TYR A 219 -11.99 18.37 -5.68
N HIS A 220 -12.65 18.30 -4.52
CA HIS A 220 -14.06 18.60 -4.29
C HIS A 220 -14.17 19.76 -3.28
N PRO A 221 -14.05 21.04 -3.73
CA PRO A 221 -14.03 22.21 -2.85
C PRO A 221 -15.31 22.40 -2.03
N GLU A 222 -16.43 21.83 -2.49
CA GLU A 222 -17.72 21.86 -1.82
C GLU A 222 -17.80 20.92 -0.61
N LEU A 223 -16.87 19.98 -0.47
CA LEU A 223 -16.79 19.04 0.64
C LEU A 223 -15.82 19.53 1.71
N SER A 224 -16.11 19.24 2.98
CA SER A 224 -15.19 19.53 4.08
C SER A 224 -13.88 18.76 3.97
N SER A 225 -13.93 17.54 3.43
CA SER A 225 -12.78 16.71 3.09
C SER A 225 -12.59 16.77 1.58
N SER A 226 -11.88 17.79 1.11
CA SER A 226 -11.89 18.16 -0.30
C SER A 226 -10.98 17.33 -1.20
N VAL A 227 -10.16 16.43 -0.66
CA VAL A 227 -9.23 15.60 -1.44
C VAL A 227 -9.65 14.14 -1.36
N HIS A 228 -9.93 13.57 -2.52
CA HIS A 228 -10.36 12.17 -2.65
C HIS A 228 -9.33 11.39 -3.47
N ALA A 229 -8.93 10.21 -3.02
CA ALA A 229 -8.14 9.29 -3.82
C ALA A 229 -9.06 8.54 -4.80
N GLU A 230 -8.63 8.39 -6.05
CA GLU A 230 -9.36 7.59 -7.03
C GLU A 230 -8.97 6.12 -6.88
N ASP A 231 -9.92 5.32 -6.37
CA ASP A 231 -9.71 3.93 -5.96
C ASP A 231 -9.55 2.97 -7.15
N SER A 232 -10.33 3.15 -8.23
CA SER A 232 -10.41 2.14 -9.29
C SER A 232 -9.10 2.00 -10.06
N GLY A 233 -8.36 0.94 -9.75
CA GLY A 233 -7.16 0.52 -10.47
C GLY A 233 -5.83 0.94 -9.85
N PHE A 234 -5.79 1.59 -8.67
CA PHE A 234 -4.51 1.90 -8.02
C PHE A 234 -3.71 0.63 -7.68
N ILE A 235 -4.38 -0.39 -7.14
CA ILE A 235 -3.78 -1.71 -6.87
C ILE A 235 -3.16 -2.31 -8.15
N ASP A 236 -3.85 -2.22 -9.28
CA ASP A 236 -3.35 -2.73 -10.56
C ASP A 236 -2.17 -1.91 -11.09
N LYS A 237 -2.19 -0.58 -10.91
CA LYS A 237 -1.04 0.30 -11.23
C LYS A 237 0.19 -0.05 -10.39
N VAL A 238 0.00 -0.32 -9.09
CA VAL A 238 1.10 -0.76 -8.20
C VAL A 238 1.65 -2.12 -8.63
N LYS A 239 0.78 -3.07 -8.97
CA LYS A 239 1.23 -4.35 -9.54
C LYS A 239 2.01 -4.16 -10.83
N ALA A 240 1.49 -3.38 -11.77
CA ALA A 240 2.17 -3.10 -13.02
C ALA A 240 3.53 -2.40 -12.79
N PHE A 241 3.59 -1.47 -11.83
CA PHE A 241 4.83 -0.81 -11.42
C PHE A 241 5.88 -1.84 -10.95
N TYR A 242 5.57 -2.68 -9.96
CA TYR A 242 6.50 -3.69 -9.46
C TYR A 242 6.85 -4.77 -10.48
N ALA A 243 5.92 -5.11 -11.38
CA ALA A 243 6.16 -6.10 -12.42
C ALA A 243 7.32 -5.68 -13.34
N ARG A 244 7.43 -4.36 -13.59
CA ARG A 244 8.54 -3.77 -14.37
C ARG A 244 9.90 -3.94 -13.70
N PHE A 245 9.97 -4.13 -12.38
CA PHE A 245 11.22 -4.39 -11.66
C PHE A 245 11.57 -5.88 -11.60
N TRP A 246 10.59 -6.75 -11.41
CA TRP A 246 10.86 -8.14 -11.01
C TRP A 246 10.56 -9.20 -12.06
N VAL A 247 9.65 -8.95 -13.01
CA VAL A 247 9.24 -9.97 -14.00
C VAL A 247 9.41 -9.53 -15.46
N ALA A 248 9.75 -8.26 -15.68
CA ALA A 248 10.03 -7.72 -17.01
C ALA A 248 11.13 -8.50 -17.75
N ILE A 249 10.92 -8.67 -19.05
CA ILE A 249 11.91 -9.21 -19.99
C ILE A 249 12.38 -8.07 -20.90
N GLU A 250 13.70 -7.96 -21.09
CA GLU A 250 14.30 -7.00 -22.03
C GLU A 250 13.64 -7.08 -23.41
N GLY A 251 13.26 -5.92 -23.96
CA GLY A 251 12.59 -5.82 -25.26
C GLY A 251 11.14 -6.31 -25.30
N LYS A 252 10.60 -6.87 -24.21
CA LYS A 252 9.20 -7.34 -24.09
C LYS A 252 8.57 -6.97 -22.75
N GLU A 253 8.97 -5.82 -22.20
CA GLU A 253 8.58 -5.38 -20.86
C GLU A 253 7.06 -5.44 -20.65
N LYS A 254 6.29 -4.77 -21.51
CA LYS A 254 4.82 -4.76 -21.41
C LYS A 254 4.22 -6.17 -21.50
N GLU A 255 4.57 -6.94 -22.53
CA GLU A 255 4.02 -8.29 -22.74
C GLU A 255 4.31 -9.21 -21.55
N SER A 256 5.54 -9.18 -21.03
CA SER A 256 5.95 -10.02 -19.90
C SER A 256 5.29 -9.63 -18.58
N CYS A 257 5.11 -8.33 -18.32
CA CYS A 257 4.40 -7.85 -17.13
C CYS A 257 2.90 -8.20 -17.20
N ASP A 258 2.27 -7.93 -18.35
CA ASP A 258 0.85 -8.24 -18.57
C ASP A 258 0.59 -9.75 -18.46
N ALA A 259 1.49 -10.58 -19.02
CA ALA A 259 1.42 -12.04 -18.89
C ALA A 259 1.51 -12.48 -17.42
N ALA A 260 2.48 -11.96 -16.65
CA ALA A 260 2.62 -12.30 -15.24
C ALA A 260 1.37 -11.98 -14.40
N CYS A 261 0.68 -10.87 -14.71
CA CYS A 261 -0.57 -10.48 -14.06
C CYS A 261 -1.78 -11.33 -14.51
N ALA A 262 -1.74 -11.91 -15.72
CA ALA A 262 -2.81 -12.74 -16.27
C ALA A 262 -2.72 -14.22 -15.85
N GLU A 263 -1.53 -14.66 -15.43
CA GLU A 263 -1.29 -16.01 -14.93
C GLU A 263 -2.12 -16.32 -13.68
N SER A 264 -2.31 -17.62 -13.44
CA SER A 264 -3.04 -18.13 -12.29
C SER A 264 -2.11 -18.68 -11.22
N VAL A 265 -2.47 -18.50 -9.95
CA VAL A 265 -1.84 -19.20 -8.81
C VAL A 265 -1.86 -20.72 -8.94
N LEU A 266 -2.76 -21.28 -9.76
CA LEU A 266 -2.88 -22.73 -9.97
C LEU A 266 -1.92 -23.26 -11.05
N SER A 267 -1.25 -22.39 -11.80
CA SER A 267 -0.29 -22.77 -12.83
C SER A 267 1.12 -22.91 -12.26
N PRO A 268 1.89 -23.93 -12.65
CA PRO A 268 3.33 -23.97 -12.34
C PRO A 268 4.08 -22.92 -13.17
N PHE A 269 5.07 -22.27 -12.55
CA PHE A 269 6.01 -21.39 -13.23
C PHE A 269 7.34 -22.12 -13.42
N THR A 270 7.91 -22.14 -14.62
CA THR A 270 9.19 -22.82 -14.89
C THR A 270 10.14 -21.89 -15.66
N ALA A 271 11.43 -21.93 -15.31
CA ALA A 271 12.48 -21.27 -16.06
C ALA A 271 13.78 -22.08 -16.07
N ASP A 272 14.49 -21.99 -17.18
CA ASP A 272 15.85 -22.50 -17.36
C ASP A 272 16.87 -21.37 -17.13
N SER A 273 18.00 -21.69 -16.52
CA SER A 273 19.14 -20.77 -16.37
C SER A 273 20.45 -21.54 -16.33
N SER A 274 21.49 -21.01 -16.97
CA SER A 274 22.85 -21.57 -16.88
C SER A 274 23.67 -20.74 -15.91
N ILE A 275 24.33 -21.38 -14.95
CA ILE A 275 25.16 -20.70 -13.95
C ILE A 275 26.55 -20.45 -14.50
N THR A 276 26.97 -19.19 -14.55
CA THR A 276 28.33 -18.81 -14.97
C THR A 276 29.27 -18.69 -13.78
N LYS A 277 30.58 -18.62 -14.05
CA LYS A 277 31.57 -18.35 -13.00
C LYS A 277 31.41 -16.93 -12.45
N GLU A 278 31.09 -16.01 -13.33
CA GLU A 278 30.89 -14.59 -13.05
C GLU A 278 29.72 -14.39 -12.09
N ASP A 279 28.61 -15.13 -12.27
CA ASP A 279 27.45 -15.08 -11.36
C ASP A 279 27.84 -15.49 -9.93
N ILE A 280 28.62 -16.57 -9.80
CA ILE A 280 29.07 -17.07 -8.50
C ILE A 280 30.00 -16.06 -7.82
N VAL A 281 30.96 -15.50 -8.56
CA VAL A 281 31.89 -14.50 -8.02
C VAL A 281 31.12 -13.25 -7.56
N ALA A 282 30.22 -12.73 -8.39
CA ALA A 282 29.42 -11.56 -8.05
C ALA A 282 28.56 -11.81 -6.80
N TYR A 283 27.91 -12.96 -6.71
CA TYR A 283 27.09 -13.31 -5.55
C TYR A 283 27.90 -13.45 -4.27
N ARG A 284 29.04 -14.13 -4.32
CA ARG A 284 29.92 -14.31 -3.15
C ARG A 284 30.48 -12.98 -2.67
N ALA A 285 30.90 -12.11 -3.59
CA ALA A 285 31.37 -10.77 -3.28
C ALA A 285 30.27 -9.93 -2.60
N ALA A 286 29.03 -9.99 -3.11
CA ALA A 286 27.88 -9.28 -2.51
C ALA A 286 27.58 -9.73 -1.06
N LEU A 287 27.89 -10.98 -0.72
CA LEU A 287 27.74 -11.54 0.63
C LEU A 287 29.02 -11.46 1.48
N GLY A 288 30.13 -10.95 0.95
CA GLY A 288 31.43 -10.94 1.64
C GLY A 288 32.01 -12.33 1.92
N LEU A 289 31.69 -13.33 1.09
CA LEU A 289 32.18 -14.70 1.21
C LEU A 289 33.54 -14.88 0.52
N SER A 290 34.34 -15.84 1.00
CA SER A 290 35.67 -16.13 0.43
C SER A 290 35.63 -16.57 -1.04
N ASP A 291 36.57 -16.10 -1.85
CA ASP A 291 36.71 -16.47 -3.27
C ASP A 291 37.40 -17.83 -3.48
N GLU A 292 37.88 -18.48 -2.42
CA GLU A 292 38.56 -19.80 -2.51
C GLU A 292 37.59 -20.94 -2.86
N VAL A 293 36.30 -20.77 -2.59
CA VAL A 293 35.28 -21.78 -2.88
C VAL A 293 34.69 -21.52 -4.26
N VAL A 294 34.84 -22.51 -5.16
CA VAL A 294 34.46 -22.41 -6.57
C VAL A 294 32.94 -22.38 -6.82
N GLY A 295 32.14 -22.84 -5.86
CA GLY A 295 30.67 -22.93 -5.98
C GLY A 295 29.91 -21.84 -5.23
N ALA A 296 28.65 -21.65 -5.60
CA ALA A 296 27.71 -20.82 -4.84
C ALA A 296 26.97 -21.64 -3.76
N PRO A 297 26.61 -21.00 -2.63
CA PRO A 297 25.93 -21.68 -1.53
C PRO A 297 24.46 -21.99 -1.87
N ALA A 298 23.79 -22.76 -1.02
CA ALA A 298 22.40 -23.18 -1.24
C ALA A 298 21.41 -22.00 -1.34
N ASP A 299 21.69 -20.87 -0.71
CA ASP A 299 20.91 -19.62 -0.76
C ASP A 299 20.89 -18.96 -2.15
N PHE A 300 21.87 -19.28 -3.01
CA PHE A 300 21.86 -18.93 -4.43
C PHE A 300 20.65 -19.51 -5.18
N SER A 301 19.98 -20.51 -4.60
CA SER A 301 18.66 -20.98 -5.08
C SER A 301 17.65 -19.84 -5.18
N THR A 302 17.74 -18.81 -4.33
CA THR A 302 16.90 -17.61 -4.42
C THR A 302 17.14 -16.87 -5.72
N ILE A 303 18.39 -16.71 -6.16
CA ILE A 303 18.71 -15.99 -7.39
C ILE A 303 18.12 -16.69 -8.62
N VAL A 304 18.33 -18.01 -8.72
CA VAL A 304 17.88 -18.82 -9.87
C VAL A 304 16.38 -19.12 -9.86
N SER A 305 15.64 -18.74 -8.81
CA SER A 305 14.19 -18.96 -8.71
C SER A 305 13.39 -17.69 -8.38
N TRP A 306 14.03 -16.55 -8.11
CA TRP A 306 13.39 -15.33 -7.60
C TRP A 306 12.22 -14.91 -8.47
N ARG A 307 12.45 -14.83 -9.79
CA ARG A 307 11.43 -14.42 -10.76
C ARG A 307 10.17 -15.30 -10.66
N LEU A 308 10.33 -16.61 -10.50
CA LEU A 308 9.22 -17.57 -10.41
C LEU A 308 8.50 -17.51 -9.07
N LEU A 309 9.24 -17.26 -7.98
CA LEU A 309 8.65 -17.11 -6.64
C LEU A 309 7.85 -15.81 -6.54
N ILE A 310 8.45 -14.68 -6.94
CA ILE A 310 7.79 -13.38 -6.84
C ILE A 310 6.66 -13.24 -7.86
N GLN A 311 6.71 -13.93 -9.01
CA GLN A 311 5.61 -13.95 -9.98
C GLN A 311 4.27 -14.38 -9.34
N SER A 312 4.30 -15.22 -8.30
CA SER A 312 3.09 -15.65 -7.59
C SER A 312 2.25 -14.49 -7.04
N VAL A 313 2.87 -13.40 -6.57
CA VAL A 313 2.13 -12.26 -6.00
C VAL A 313 1.49 -11.35 -7.07
N PHE A 314 1.85 -11.51 -8.34
CA PHE A 314 1.30 -10.73 -9.45
C PHE A 314 0.04 -11.34 -10.04
N THR A 315 -0.11 -12.66 -9.92
CA THR A 315 -1.23 -13.45 -10.48
C THR A 315 -2.61 -12.83 -10.20
N LYS A 316 -3.55 -13.12 -11.11
CA LYS A 316 -4.88 -12.48 -11.11
C LYS A 316 -5.71 -12.73 -9.85
N GLU A 317 -5.50 -13.88 -9.19
CA GLU A 317 -6.23 -14.22 -7.95
C GLU A 317 -5.68 -13.46 -6.73
N VAL A 318 -4.43 -13.01 -6.76
CA VAL A 318 -3.80 -12.29 -5.64
C VAL A 318 -4.16 -10.81 -5.72
N LYS A 319 -5.34 -10.41 -5.24
CA LYS A 319 -5.68 -8.98 -5.10
C LYS A 319 -5.04 -8.40 -3.84
N GLY A 320 -4.33 -7.28 -3.99
CA GLY A 320 -3.76 -6.53 -2.86
C GLY A 320 -2.66 -5.55 -3.27
N ASN A 321 -2.46 -4.53 -2.44
CA ASN A 321 -1.49 -3.47 -2.67
C ASN A 321 -0.05 -3.97 -2.41
N LEU A 322 0.79 -4.07 -3.45
CA LEU A 322 2.17 -4.56 -3.27
C LEU A 322 3.09 -3.57 -2.53
N LEU A 323 2.69 -2.30 -2.35
CA LEU A 323 3.40 -1.39 -1.43
C LEU A 323 3.30 -1.86 0.03
N ASP A 324 2.30 -2.70 0.35
CA ASP A 324 2.09 -3.27 1.67
C ASP A 324 2.64 -4.70 1.81
N LEU A 325 3.41 -5.17 0.82
CA LEU A 325 4.03 -6.49 0.80
C LEU A 325 5.16 -6.61 1.83
N VAL A 326 5.15 -7.72 2.58
CA VAL A 326 6.20 -8.10 3.52
C VAL A 326 6.63 -9.53 3.21
N HIS A 327 7.95 -9.76 3.09
CA HIS A 327 8.49 -11.11 2.99
C HIS A 327 8.54 -11.73 4.40
N LEU A 328 7.64 -12.66 4.70
CA LEU A 328 7.46 -13.21 6.05
C LEU A 328 8.44 -14.33 6.38
N LYS A 329 8.59 -15.29 5.46
CA LYS A 329 9.34 -16.50 5.70
C LYS A 329 10.07 -16.91 4.45
N HIS A 330 11.31 -17.34 4.63
CA HIS A 330 12.15 -17.87 3.58
C HIS A 330 12.95 -19.05 4.13
N SER A 331 12.83 -20.22 3.52
CA SER A 331 13.50 -21.42 4.02
C SER A 331 13.87 -22.39 2.91
N TYR A 332 15.00 -23.06 3.07
CA TYR A 332 15.58 -23.99 2.10
C TYR A 332 15.66 -25.38 2.71
N LYS A 333 15.37 -26.38 1.89
CA LYS A 333 15.63 -27.79 2.17
C LYS A 333 16.56 -28.33 1.11
N LEU A 334 17.76 -28.71 1.52
CA LEU A 334 18.75 -29.31 0.64
C LEU A 334 18.30 -30.74 0.28
N LEU A 335 18.19 -31.02 -1.02
CA LEU A 335 17.78 -32.32 -1.56
C LEU A 335 18.98 -33.11 -2.12
N SER A 336 20.05 -32.42 -2.47
CA SER A 336 21.29 -33.02 -2.98
C SER A 336 22.26 -33.39 -1.86
N SER A 337 23.17 -34.34 -2.14
CA SER A 337 24.33 -34.65 -1.27
C SER A 337 25.50 -33.66 -1.42
N ARG A 338 25.38 -32.65 -2.29
CA ARG A 338 26.38 -31.59 -2.44
C ARG A 338 26.56 -30.79 -1.14
N LYS A 339 27.74 -30.20 -0.98
CA LYS A 339 28.02 -29.33 0.18
C LYS A 339 27.16 -28.07 0.11
N THR A 340 26.54 -27.68 1.23
CA THR A 340 25.73 -26.46 1.33
C THR A 340 26.48 -25.21 0.86
N SER A 341 27.80 -25.12 1.07
CA SER A 341 28.64 -23.98 0.67
C SER A 341 29.00 -23.93 -0.82
N ALA A 342 28.73 -25.00 -1.56
CA ALA A 342 29.04 -25.16 -3.00
C ALA A 342 27.96 -26.06 -3.64
N THR A 343 26.70 -25.69 -3.45
CA THR A 343 25.55 -26.43 -3.97
C THR A 343 25.47 -26.28 -5.48
N PHE A 344 25.75 -25.07 -5.97
CA PHE A 344 25.73 -24.72 -7.38
C PHE A 344 27.16 -24.50 -7.90
N LEU A 345 27.45 -25.03 -9.10
CA LEU A 345 28.78 -24.95 -9.71
C LEU A 345 28.72 -24.21 -11.05
N PRO A 346 29.84 -23.59 -11.49
CA PRO A 346 29.92 -23.02 -12.83
C PRO A 346 29.62 -24.08 -13.90
N GLY A 347 28.79 -23.74 -14.88
CA GLY A 347 28.34 -24.62 -15.94
C GLY A 347 27.17 -25.52 -15.59
N ASP A 348 26.58 -25.39 -14.39
CA ASP A 348 25.32 -26.07 -14.08
C ASP A 348 24.17 -25.45 -14.89
N ASP A 349 23.47 -26.28 -15.66
CA ASP A 349 22.19 -25.94 -16.28
C ASP A 349 21.07 -26.26 -15.30
N ILE A 350 20.36 -25.22 -14.86
CA ILE A 350 19.35 -25.27 -13.81
C ILE A 350 17.95 -25.13 -14.42
N VAL A 351 17.04 -25.97 -13.93
CA VAL A 351 15.59 -25.82 -14.11
C VAL A 351 14.97 -25.52 -12.76
N SER A 352 14.35 -24.35 -12.66
CA SER A 352 13.58 -23.95 -11.49
C SER A 352 12.10 -24.10 -11.81
N THR A 353 11.34 -24.77 -10.95
CA THR A 353 9.88 -24.88 -11.07
C THR A 353 9.22 -24.43 -9.77
N SER A 354 8.38 -23.41 -9.83
CA SER A 354 7.64 -22.82 -8.71
C SER A 354 6.15 -23.13 -8.80
N ASN A 355 5.52 -23.42 -7.66
CA ASN A 355 4.08 -23.56 -7.51
C ASN A 355 3.61 -22.73 -6.31
N VAL A 356 2.37 -22.24 -6.36
CA VAL A 356 1.74 -21.63 -5.17
C VAL A 356 1.12 -22.75 -4.33
N ALA A 357 1.67 -22.98 -3.15
CA ALA A 357 1.18 -24.01 -2.23
C ALA A 357 -0.05 -23.55 -1.44
N SER A 358 -0.17 -22.25 -1.16
CA SER A 358 -1.38 -21.72 -0.54
C SER A 358 -1.57 -20.23 -0.82
N LEU A 359 -2.84 -19.82 -0.88
CA LEU A 359 -3.29 -18.43 -0.85
C LEU A 359 -4.29 -18.32 0.31
N ARG A 360 -3.93 -17.62 1.39
CA ARG A 360 -4.72 -17.60 2.63
C ARG A 360 -4.97 -16.17 3.09
N ILE A 361 -6.16 -15.91 3.62
CA ILE A 361 -6.47 -14.64 4.30
C ILE A 361 -6.40 -14.88 5.81
N ILE A 362 -5.70 -14.01 6.51
CA ILE A 362 -5.58 -13.94 7.97
C ILE A 362 -5.89 -12.51 8.45
N ASP A 363 -6.02 -12.31 9.76
CA ASP A 363 -6.36 -11.01 10.36
C ASP A 363 -5.41 -9.88 9.95
N SER A 364 -4.12 -10.19 9.71
CA SER A 364 -3.11 -9.20 9.32
C SER A 364 -2.96 -9.01 7.81
N GLY A 365 -3.65 -9.80 6.98
CA GLY A 365 -3.62 -9.66 5.52
C GLY A 365 -3.70 -10.97 4.75
N LYS A 366 -3.19 -10.96 3.52
CA LYS A 366 -3.24 -12.09 2.58
C LYS A 366 -1.86 -12.70 2.40
N ILE A 367 -1.72 -13.98 2.69
CA ILE A 367 -0.49 -14.76 2.56
C ILE A 367 -0.48 -15.50 1.22
N VAL A 368 0.60 -15.32 0.46
CA VAL A 368 0.95 -16.11 -0.72
C VAL A 368 2.15 -16.98 -0.36
N HIS A 369 1.98 -18.30 -0.41
CA HIS A 369 3.04 -19.27 -0.12
C HIS A 369 3.52 -19.91 -1.42
N GLY A 370 4.72 -19.54 -1.87
CA GLY A 370 5.40 -20.13 -3.02
C GLY A 370 6.34 -21.26 -2.61
N VAL A 371 6.41 -22.31 -3.43
CA VAL A 371 7.37 -23.42 -3.28
C VAL A 371 8.07 -23.63 -4.62
N ALA A 372 9.40 -23.49 -4.63
CA ALA A 372 10.23 -23.73 -5.79
C ALA A 372 11.10 -24.98 -5.61
N ILE A 373 11.15 -25.83 -6.62
CA ILE A 373 12.13 -26.92 -6.75
C ILE A 373 13.18 -26.49 -7.76
N ILE A 374 14.43 -26.42 -7.31
CA ILE A 374 15.57 -26.05 -8.13
C ILE A 374 16.34 -27.33 -8.45
N SER A 375 16.39 -27.68 -9.73
CA SER A 375 16.99 -28.92 -10.22
C SER A 375 18.10 -28.64 -11.23
N ARG A 376 19.06 -29.54 -11.34
CA ARG A 376 20.11 -29.50 -12.34
C ARG A 376 19.82 -30.51 -13.45
N LYS A 377 20.04 -30.12 -14.71
CA LYS A 377 20.05 -31.07 -15.84
C LYS A 377 21.29 -31.94 -15.76
N VAL A 378 21.09 -33.25 -15.73
CA VAL A 378 22.17 -34.24 -15.77
C VAL A 378 21.84 -35.33 -16.78
N VAL A 379 22.86 -35.96 -17.34
CA VAL A 379 22.69 -37.12 -18.23
C VAL A 379 22.88 -38.37 -17.40
N ASN A 380 21.88 -39.25 -17.38
CA ASN A 380 21.94 -40.52 -16.66
C ASN A 380 22.75 -41.58 -17.43
N GLU A 381 22.92 -42.77 -16.85
CA GLU A 381 23.66 -43.89 -17.47
C GLU A 381 23.07 -44.36 -18.80
N GLU A 382 21.79 -44.06 -19.06
CA GLU A 382 21.05 -44.41 -20.27
C GLU A 382 21.17 -43.33 -21.36
N MET A 383 22.04 -42.31 -21.15
CA MET A 383 22.23 -41.17 -22.05
C MET A 383 20.96 -40.30 -22.21
N VAL A 384 20.11 -40.26 -21.19
CA VAL A 384 18.89 -39.45 -21.15
C VAL A 384 19.07 -38.28 -20.17
N GLU A 385 18.61 -37.10 -20.58
CA GLU A 385 18.56 -35.93 -19.71
C GLU A 385 17.49 -36.14 -18.61
N VAL A 386 17.93 -36.01 -17.36
CA VAL A 386 17.08 -36.09 -16.17
C VAL A 386 17.34 -34.88 -15.27
N LEU A 387 16.36 -34.54 -14.44
CA LEU A 387 16.46 -33.45 -13.47
C LEU A 387 16.88 -34.02 -12.11
N GLU A 388 18.06 -33.62 -11.65
CA GLU A 388 18.54 -33.90 -10.29
C GLU A 388 18.09 -32.75 -9.37
N PRO A 389 17.16 -32.98 -8.42
CA PRO A 389 16.70 -31.92 -7.52
C PRO A 389 17.80 -31.53 -6.53
N LEU A 390 18.12 -30.24 -6.46
CA LEU A 390 19.16 -29.70 -5.58
C LEU A 390 18.57 -29.10 -4.30
N VAL A 391 17.54 -28.25 -4.43
CA VAL A 391 16.96 -27.47 -3.32
C VAL A 391 15.44 -27.38 -3.48
N GLU A 392 14.70 -27.59 -2.39
CA GLU A 392 13.29 -27.22 -2.22
C GLU A 392 13.23 -25.93 -1.39
N LEU A 393 12.73 -24.85 -2.00
CA LEU A 393 12.69 -23.51 -1.43
C LEU A 393 11.24 -23.11 -1.14
N HIS A 394 10.97 -22.66 0.08
CA HIS A 394 9.67 -22.13 0.50
C HIS A 394 9.80 -20.64 0.81
N SER A 395 8.90 -19.84 0.26
CA SER A 395 8.80 -18.40 0.52
C SER A 395 7.35 -18.01 0.80
N GLU A 396 7.11 -17.28 1.88
CA GLU A 396 5.79 -16.73 2.22
C GLU A 396 5.84 -15.20 2.18
N PHE A 397 4.92 -14.62 1.40
CA PHE A 397 4.72 -13.18 1.31
C PHE A 397 3.38 -12.82 1.95
N LEU A 398 3.34 -11.75 2.74
CA LEU A 398 2.13 -11.17 3.31
C LEU A 398 1.86 -9.83 2.66
N ILE A 399 0.72 -9.70 2.00
CA ILE A 399 0.17 -8.39 1.66
C ILE A 399 -0.66 -7.95 2.85
N ARG A 400 -0.20 -6.92 3.58
CA ARG A 400 -0.91 -6.43 4.77
C ARG A 400 -2.22 -5.76 4.36
N GLY A 401 -3.23 -5.86 5.22
CA GLY A 401 -4.53 -5.24 5.00
C GLY A 401 -5.68 -6.12 5.49
N SER A 402 -6.90 -5.78 5.06
CA SER A 402 -8.10 -6.56 5.32
C SER A 402 -8.70 -7.01 4.00
N PHE A 403 -9.05 -8.28 3.92
CA PHE A 403 -9.50 -8.95 2.70
C PHE A 403 -10.71 -9.82 3.01
N ASP A 404 -11.65 -9.88 2.08
CA ASP A 404 -12.88 -10.67 2.16
C ASP A 404 -13.12 -11.55 0.91
N ASP A 405 -12.17 -11.55 -0.04
CA ASP A 405 -12.20 -12.32 -1.28
C ASP A 405 -11.75 -13.78 -1.09
N PHE A 406 -12.40 -14.47 -0.14
CA PHE A 406 -12.10 -15.86 0.25
C PHE A 406 -12.29 -16.86 -0.90
N GLU A 407 -13.04 -16.53 -1.95
CA GLU A 407 -13.25 -17.40 -3.11
C GLU A 407 -11.96 -17.75 -3.86
N SER A 408 -10.93 -16.92 -3.73
CA SER A 408 -9.61 -17.12 -4.33
C SER A 408 -8.67 -17.99 -3.47
N THR A 409 -9.03 -18.25 -2.21
CA THR A 409 -8.14 -18.87 -1.23
C THR A 409 -8.09 -20.38 -1.34
N PHE A 410 -6.92 -20.96 -1.05
CA PHE A 410 -6.69 -22.41 -1.05
C PHE A 410 -5.44 -22.77 -0.24
N SER A 411 -5.30 -24.05 0.12
CA SER A 411 -4.08 -24.63 0.70
C SER A 411 -3.90 -26.03 0.16
N ILE A 412 -2.68 -26.37 -0.26
CA ILE A 412 -2.29 -27.70 -0.73
C ILE A 412 -1.35 -28.29 0.31
N ASP A 413 -1.86 -29.24 1.09
CA ASP A 413 -1.07 -29.95 2.10
C ASP A 413 -0.61 -31.31 1.54
N LYS A 414 0.66 -31.65 1.78
CA LYS A 414 1.14 -33.03 1.57
C LYS A 414 0.51 -33.90 2.65
N SER A 415 -0.24 -34.92 2.26
CA SER A 415 -0.77 -35.91 3.20
C SER A 415 0.37 -36.57 3.97
N THR A 416 0.36 -36.46 5.30
CA THR A 416 1.24 -37.26 6.16
C THR A 416 0.77 -38.71 6.12
N GLU A 417 1.63 -39.62 5.64
CA GLU A 417 1.41 -41.05 5.84
C GLU A 417 1.59 -41.36 7.33
N GLU A 418 0.48 -41.46 8.06
CA GLU A 418 0.51 -41.95 9.43
C GLU A 418 0.70 -43.46 9.41
N PHE A 419 1.84 -43.92 9.94
CA PHE A 419 2.05 -45.34 10.19
C PHE A 419 1.13 -45.78 11.34
N VAL A 420 0.08 -46.54 11.02
CA VAL A 420 -0.80 -47.16 12.02
C VAL A 420 -0.32 -48.59 12.29
N PRO A 421 0.24 -48.91 13.48
CA PRO A 421 0.64 -50.26 13.80
C PRO A 421 -0.60 -51.15 13.96
N SER A 422 -0.76 -52.16 13.11
CA SER A 422 -1.80 -53.18 13.31
C SER A 422 -1.28 -54.28 14.23
N HIS A 423 -1.84 -54.39 15.43
CA HIS A 423 -1.62 -55.56 16.29
C HIS A 423 -2.38 -56.75 15.68
N GLN A 424 -1.67 -57.72 15.09
CA GLN A 424 -2.23 -59.04 14.86
C GLN A 424 -2.14 -59.81 16.16
N GLU A 425 -3.28 -60.01 16.84
CA GLU A 425 -3.38 -61.04 17.88
C GLU A 425 -3.22 -62.41 17.20
N ALA A 426 -2.10 -63.07 17.46
CA ALA A 426 -1.92 -64.46 17.11
C ALA A 426 -2.86 -65.30 17.99
N THR A 427 -3.99 -65.73 17.43
CA THR A 427 -4.79 -66.81 18.01
C THR A 427 -3.95 -68.09 18.02
N THR A 428 -3.47 -68.49 19.21
CA THR A 428 -2.92 -69.83 19.47
C THR A 428 -4.00 -70.84 19.82
#